data_AF-A0A1L9VSX6-F1
#
_entry.id   AF-A0A1L9VSX6-F1
#
_cell.length_a   1.000
_cell.length_b   1.000
_cell.length_c   1.000
_cell.angle_alpha   90.00
_cell.angle_beta   90.00
_cell.angle_gamma   90.00
#
_symmetry.space_group_name_H-M   'P 1'
#
loop_
_entity.id
_entity.type
_entity.pdbx_description
1 polymer ?
#
loop_
_entity_poly.entity_id
_entity_poly.type
_entity_poly.pdbx_seq_one_letter_code
_entity_poly.pdbx_strand_id
1 'polypeptide(L)'
;MKSTTDDNMIYTWIQLKRIHHFLHDTQDWNYADLLSRLLPRKNVQYGPLERAFHTEAEERLTADGHRQSDAVCEKLLQYSNSYDPNEHAAPYASIIGPSGKSFIIQQLAVHHGIYVVYANLAHKHSNAYPRRSKIADRFPKDGYRWKLEQFWECYIVTSLADIEACRTAGITPAGFYNLQTKRPYYSYQKEFTDRVMSLIKIWPSLYGSKFTRQAKVQVILSSRVDHAKALLRRWRLELESNGDNCSIPGFQGGDTKPKALICINEAHELFDNDSSFNFHGFRGAIRQHDLPRDLSSTVPQDGAFGVLIGTDYSMEERATAAIGVEKKLFPPIAIPTI
;
A
#
# COMPACT_ATOMS: atom_id res chain seq x y z
N MET A 1 13.32 -44.02 -7.97
CA MET A 1 13.61 -43.69 -6.55
C MET A 1 14.96 -43.00 -6.45
N LYS A 2 14.94 -41.68 -6.19
CA LYS A 2 15.76 -40.99 -5.18
C LYS A 2 15.15 -39.61 -5.06
N SER A 3 14.52 -39.36 -3.92
CA SER A 3 13.88 -38.09 -3.60
C SER A 3 14.94 -37.01 -3.66
N THR A 4 14.70 -35.94 -4.41
CA THR A 4 15.31 -34.65 -4.14
C THR A 4 14.93 -34.32 -2.72
N THR A 5 15.89 -34.46 -1.80
CA THR A 5 15.81 -33.94 -0.44
C THR A 5 15.55 -32.45 -0.58
N ASP A 6 14.28 -32.05 -0.47
CA ASP A 6 13.93 -30.66 -0.27
C ASP A 6 14.67 -30.22 0.99
N ASP A 7 15.70 -29.39 0.80
CA ASP A 7 16.47 -28.79 1.88
C ASP A 7 15.51 -27.98 2.75
N ASN A 8 15.07 -28.61 3.82
CA ASN A 8 14.14 -28.01 4.76
C ASN A 8 14.94 -27.01 5.60
N MET A 9 14.92 -25.73 5.19
CA MET A 9 15.64 -24.66 5.91
C MET A 9 15.30 -24.63 7.40
N ILE A 10 14.07 -25.01 7.76
CA ILE A 10 13.64 -25.11 9.16
C ILE A 10 14.45 -26.20 9.87
N TYR A 11 14.65 -27.35 9.22
CA TYR A 11 15.51 -28.41 9.75
C TYR A 11 16.96 -27.94 9.90
N THR A 12 17.56 -27.33 8.86
CA THR A 12 18.94 -26.82 8.92
C THR A 12 19.11 -25.75 10.00
N TRP A 13 18.14 -24.85 10.15
CA TRP A 13 18.10 -23.84 11.21
C TRP A 13 18.02 -24.47 12.60
N ILE A 14 17.12 -25.45 12.79
CA ILE A 14 16.99 -26.22 14.04
C ILE A 14 18.30 -26.94 14.37
N GLN A 15 18.99 -27.54 13.38
CA GLN A 15 20.28 -28.19 13.61
C GLN A 15 21.37 -27.18 13.98
N LEU A 16 21.38 -25.99 13.39
CA LEU A 16 22.33 -24.93 13.73
C LEU A 16 22.15 -24.42 15.17
N LYS A 17 20.90 -24.15 15.58
CA LYS A 17 20.57 -23.79 16.97
C LYS A 17 20.88 -24.92 17.95
N ARG A 18 20.81 -26.20 17.54
CA ARG A 18 21.23 -27.35 18.36
C ARG A 18 22.74 -27.41 18.59
N ILE A 19 23.54 -27.11 17.58
CA ILE A 19 25.01 -27.13 17.69
C ILE A 19 25.50 -25.93 18.53
N HIS A 20 24.87 -24.77 18.35
CA HIS A 20 25.27 -23.55 19.05
C HIS A 20 24.05 -22.84 19.66
N HIS A 21 23.60 -23.30 20.83
CA HIS A 21 22.42 -22.74 21.49
C HIS A 21 22.57 -21.26 21.89
N PHE A 22 23.82 -20.77 22.01
CA PHE A 22 24.16 -19.37 22.29
C PHE A 22 24.27 -18.51 21.03
N LEU A 23 23.66 -18.91 19.91
CA LEU A 23 23.44 -17.95 18.81
C LEU A 23 22.60 -16.81 19.37
N HIS A 24 23.28 -15.70 19.67
CA HIS A 24 22.70 -14.52 20.29
C HIS A 24 21.49 -14.08 19.46
N ASP A 25 20.34 -13.87 20.09
CA ASP A 25 19.08 -13.56 19.38
C ASP A 25 19.20 -12.32 18.48
N THR A 26 20.13 -11.42 18.81
CA THR A 26 20.48 -10.24 18.02
C THR A 26 21.16 -10.57 16.67
N GLN A 27 21.63 -11.79 16.47
CA GLN A 27 22.31 -12.26 15.27
C GLN A 27 21.48 -13.26 14.45
N ASP A 28 20.30 -13.67 14.91
CA ASP A 28 19.47 -14.68 14.22
C ASP A 28 19.20 -14.32 12.76
N TRP A 29 18.98 -13.04 12.48
CA TRP A 29 18.81 -12.53 11.13
C TRP A 29 20.07 -12.63 10.26
N ASN A 30 21.26 -12.46 10.84
CA ASN A 30 22.53 -12.60 10.11
C ASN A 30 22.78 -14.04 9.69
N TYR A 31 22.43 -15.00 10.56
CA TYR A 31 22.55 -16.43 10.24
C TYR A 31 21.46 -16.88 9.26
N ALA A 32 20.22 -16.43 9.40
CA ALA A 32 19.16 -16.68 8.42
C ALA A 32 19.53 -16.13 7.03
N ASP A 33 20.06 -14.90 6.98
CA ASP A 33 20.58 -14.29 5.75
C ASP A 33 21.76 -15.08 5.17
N LEU A 34 22.74 -15.46 5.98
CA LEU A 34 23.87 -16.30 5.54
C LEU A 34 23.40 -17.63 4.96
N LEU A 35 22.51 -18.35 5.65
CA LEU A 35 21.94 -19.61 5.15
C LEU A 35 21.18 -19.41 3.84
N SER A 36 20.41 -18.33 3.71
CA SER A 36 19.70 -17.98 2.47
C SER A 36 20.65 -17.66 1.30
N ARG A 37 21.90 -17.28 1.58
CA ARG A 37 22.96 -17.03 0.58
C ARG A 37 23.75 -18.29 0.23
N LEU A 38 23.96 -19.19 1.19
CA LEU A 38 24.72 -20.43 1.02
C LEU A 38 23.93 -21.52 0.31
N LEU A 39 22.60 -21.52 0.45
CA LEU A 39 21.76 -22.42 -0.32
C LEU A 39 21.73 -22.00 -1.78
N PRO A 40 21.69 -22.96 -2.73
CA PRO A 40 21.50 -22.64 -4.14
C PRO A 40 20.24 -21.79 -4.25
N ARG A 41 20.40 -20.51 -4.55
CA ARG A 41 19.27 -19.66 -4.89
C ARG A 41 18.68 -20.31 -6.13
N LYS A 42 17.59 -21.08 -5.97
CA LYS A 42 16.67 -21.29 -7.09
C LYS A 42 16.42 -19.88 -7.57
N ASN A 43 16.89 -19.56 -8.78
CA ASN A 43 16.51 -18.34 -9.46
C ASN A 43 14.99 -18.46 -9.51
N VAL A 44 14.31 -17.83 -8.55
CA VAL A 44 12.86 -17.80 -8.51
C VAL A 44 12.54 -17.13 -9.81
N GLN A 45 12.06 -17.92 -10.78
CA GLN A 45 11.54 -17.35 -11.99
C GLN A 45 10.35 -16.53 -11.50
N TYR A 46 10.53 -15.21 -11.45
CA TYR A 46 9.46 -14.30 -11.06
C TYR A 46 8.34 -14.34 -12.10
N GLY A 47 8.65 -14.78 -13.33
CA GLY A 47 7.72 -14.89 -14.45
C GLY A 47 6.46 -15.72 -14.16
N PRO A 48 6.54 -16.95 -13.60
CA PRO A 48 5.37 -17.71 -13.18
C PRO A 48 4.43 -17.02 -12.19
N LEU A 49 4.94 -16.47 -11.08
CA LEU A 49 4.10 -15.79 -10.08
C LEU A 49 3.50 -14.48 -10.59
N GLU A 50 4.31 -13.69 -11.30
CA GLU A 50 3.88 -12.43 -11.94
C GLU A 50 2.81 -12.69 -13.02
N ARG A 51 2.97 -13.75 -13.84
CA ARG A 51 1.96 -14.17 -14.82
C ARG A 51 0.71 -14.73 -14.17
N ALA A 52 0.84 -15.55 -13.13
CA ALA A 52 -0.32 -16.07 -12.42
C ALA A 52 -1.14 -14.93 -11.80
N PHE A 53 -0.48 -13.88 -11.28
CA PHE A 53 -1.14 -12.72 -10.68
C PHE A 53 -1.76 -11.77 -11.72
N HIS A 54 -1.10 -11.52 -12.85
CA HIS A 54 -1.54 -10.51 -13.82
C HIS A 54 -2.18 -11.04 -15.11
N THR A 55 -1.91 -12.27 -15.51
CA THR A 55 -2.25 -12.80 -16.84
C THR A 55 -3.35 -13.87 -16.79
N GLU A 56 -3.35 -14.70 -15.74
CA GLU A 56 -4.25 -15.87 -15.66
C GLU A 56 -5.44 -15.68 -14.71
N ALA A 57 -5.49 -14.58 -13.96
CA ALA A 57 -6.39 -14.45 -12.84
C ALA A 57 -7.53 -13.47 -13.15
N GLU A 58 -8.45 -13.91 -14.01
CA GLU A 58 -9.84 -13.56 -13.74
C GLU A 58 -10.17 -14.05 -12.33
N GLU A 59 -10.73 -13.16 -11.51
CA GLU A 59 -11.13 -13.53 -10.17
C GLU A 59 -12.16 -14.66 -10.23
N ARG A 60 -11.82 -15.79 -9.60
CA ARG A 60 -12.72 -16.94 -9.54
C ARG A 60 -13.96 -16.57 -8.74
N LEU A 61 -15.11 -16.88 -9.31
CA LEU A 61 -16.38 -16.75 -8.59
C LEU A 61 -16.44 -17.79 -7.47
N THR A 62 -16.98 -17.41 -6.32
CA THR A 62 -17.35 -18.31 -5.25
C THR A 62 -18.55 -19.18 -5.67
N ALA A 63 -18.89 -20.20 -4.86
CA ALA A 63 -19.94 -21.17 -5.22
C ALA A 63 -21.34 -20.53 -5.41
N ASP A 64 -21.56 -19.35 -4.83
CA ASP A 64 -22.73 -18.50 -4.95
C ASP A 64 -22.66 -17.52 -6.15
N GLY A 65 -21.60 -17.56 -6.94
CA GLY A 65 -21.42 -16.72 -8.13
C GLY A 65 -20.90 -15.31 -7.84
N HIS A 66 -20.51 -15.01 -6.60
CA HIS A 66 -19.95 -13.71 -6.21
C HIS A 66 -18.43 -13.66 -6.36
N ARG A 67 -17.84 -12.46 -6.42
CA ARG A 67 -16.38 -12.28 -6.33
C ARG A 67 -16.01 -11.96 -4.89
N GLN A 68 -14.86 -12.44 -4.42
CA GLN A 68 -14.38 -12.08 -3.09
C GLN A 68 -14.11 -10.57 -2.96
N SER A 69 -13.65 -9.95 -4.04
CA SER A 69 -13.40 -8.52 -4.12
C SER A 69 -14.68 -7.70 -4.00
N ASP A 70 -15.85 -8.23 -4.34
CA ASP A 70 -17.15 -7.54 -4.17
C ASP A 70 -17.42 -7.31 -2.69
N ALA A 71 -17.31 -8.35 -1.86
CA ALA A 71 -17.52 -8.25 -0.42
C ALA A 71 -16.51 -7.31 0.25
N VAL A 72 -15.24 -7.36 -0.17
CA VAL A 72 -14.21 -6.44 0.34
C VAL A 72 -14.47 -5.00 -0.09
N CYS A 73 -14.86 -4.79 -1.34
CA CYS A 73 -15.19 -3.47 -1.88
C CYS A 73 -16.38 -2.86 -1.12
N GLU A 74 -17.49 -3.60 -1.01
CA GLU A 74 -18.69 -3.17 -0.29
C GLU A 74 -18.36 -2.77 1.15
N LYS A 75 -17.56 -3.57 1.85
CA LYS A 75 -17.17 -3.30 3.24
C LYS A 75 -16.28 -2.06 3.36
N LEU A 76 -15.33 -1.87 2.45
CA LEU A 76 -14.48 -0.68 2.41
C LEU A 76 -15.30 0.58 2.13
N LEU A 77 -16.27 0.51 1.22
CA LEU A 77 -17.20 1.62 0.94
C LEU A 77 -18.07 1.92 2.16
N GLN A 78 -18.62 0.90 2.81
CA GLN A 78 -19.38 1.04 4.05
C GLN A 78 -18.54 1.77 5.12
N TYR A 79 -17.31 1.32 5.37
CA TYR A 79 -16.42 1.93 6.36
C TYR A 79 -16.07 3.37 5.99
N SER A 80 -15.68 3.62 4.74
CA SER A 80 -15.38 4.97 4.24
C SER A 80 -16.56 5.92 4.42
N ASN A 81 -17.79 5.48 4.13
CA ASN A 81 -18.99 6.30 4.24
C ASN A 81 -19.46 6.50 5.69
N SER A 82 -19.14 5.55 6.58
CA SER A 82 -19.50 5.59 8.01
C SER A 82 -18.46 6.25 8.91
N TYR A 83 -17.32 6.69 8.35
CA TYR A 83 -16.26 7.28 9.14
C TYR A 83 -16.70 8.60 9.79
N ASP A 84 -16.58 8.64 11.12
CA ASP A 84 -16.73 9.84 11.94
C ASP A 84 -15.42 10.10 12.71
N PRO A 85 -14.74 11.25 12.53
CA PRO A 85 -13.51 11.58 13.26
C PRO A 85 -13.70 11.72 14.79
N ASN A 86 -14.94 11.87 15.27
CA ASN A 86 -15.27 11.88 16.70
C ASN A 86 -15.35 10.47 17.30
N GLU A 87 -15.69 9.46 16.51
CA GLU A 87 -15.79 8.08 16.98
C GLU A 87 -14.56 7.23 16.62
N HIS A 88 -13.97 7.49 15.46
CA HIS A 88 -12.91 6.69 14.87
C HIS A 88 -11.55 7.36 15.00
N ALA A 89 -10.50 6.55 15.12
CA ALA A 89 -9.14 7.05 15.30
C ALA A 89 -8.57 7.72 14.04
N ALA A 90 -8.91 7.19 12.86
CA ALA A 90 -8.51 7.65 11.53
C ALA A 90 -9.31 6.90 10.44
N PRO A 91 -9.41 7.43 9.20
CA PRO A 91 -10.18 6.81 8.12
C PRO A 91 -9.38 5.67 7.47
N TYR A 92 -9.25 4.54 8.16
CA TYR A 92 -8.56 3.38 7.62
C TYR A 92 -9.18 2.07 8.09
N ALA A 93 -9.05 1.02 7.29
CA ALA A 93 -9.43 -0.34 7.67
C ALA A 93 -8.25 -1.31 7.49
N SER A 94 -8.34 -2.46 8.15
CA SER A 94 -7.38 -3.56 7.98
C SER A 94 -8.03 -4.68 7.16
N ILE A 95 -7.25 -5.30 6.27
CA ILE A 95 -7.60 -6.52 5.56
C ILE A 95 -6.65 -7.61 6.02
N ILE A 96 -7.20 -8.70 6.53
CA ILE A 96 -6.44 -9.82 7.09
C ILE A 96 -6.83 -11.13 6.41
N GLY A 97 -5.88 -12.06 6.35
CA GLY A 97 -6.06 -13.36 5.73
C GLY A 97 -4.72 -13.95 5.26
N PRO A 98 -4.69 -15.21 4.85
CA PRO A 98 -3.45 -15.90 4.50
C PRO A 98 -2.85 -15.36 3.19
N SER A 99 -3.42 -15.72 2.05
CA SER A 99 -2.96 -15.38 0.69
C SER A 99 -4.02 -14.65 -0.11
N GLY A 100 -3.64 -14.06 -1.26
CA GLY A 100 -4.61 -13.45 -2.20
C GLY A 100 -5.03 -12.01 -1.89
N LYS A 101 -4.62 -11.44 -0.75
CA LYS A 101 -4.99 -10.06 -0.36
C LYS A 101 -4.57 -9.01 -1.39
N SER A 102 -3.30 -9.05 -1.83
CA SER A 102 -2.81 -8.14 -2.87
C SER A 102 -3.52 -8.32 -4.21
N PHE A 103 -3.99 -9.54 -4.50
CA PHE A 103 -4.78 -9.83 -5.69
C PHE A 103 -6.17 -9.19 -5.57
N ILE A 104 -6.84 -9.33 -4.43
CA ILE A 104 -8.12 -8.64 -4.16
C ILE A 104 -7.96 -7.13 -4.31
N ILE A 105 -6.87 -6.54 -3.81
CA ILE A 105 -6.58 -5.12 -3.98
C ILE A 105 -6.39 -4.73 -5.46
N GLN A 106 -5.74 -5.57 -6.26
CA GLN A 106 -5.71 -5.38 -7.71
C GLN A 106 -7.13 -5.42 -8.30
N GLN A 107 -7.99 -6.32 -7.84
CA GLN A 107 -9.36 -6.42 -8.33
C GLN A 107 -10.21 -5.20 -7.97
N LEU A 108 -9.94 -4.50 -6.87
CA LEU A 108 -10.54 -3.20 -6.58
C LEU A 108 -10.22 -2.15 -7.68
N ALA A 109 -9.02 -2.21 -8.24
CA ALA A 109 -8.63 -1.34 -9.36
C ALA A 109 -9.21 -1.82 -10.70
N VAL A 110 -9.19 -3.13 -10.96
CA VAL A 110 -9.59 -3.73 -12.25
C VAL A 110 -11.11 -3.77 -12.42
N HIS A 111 -11.84 -4.34 -11.45
CA HIS A 111 -13.28 -4.55 -11.57
C HIS A 111 -14.10 -3.42 -10.95
N HIS A 112 -13.62 -2.85 -9.84
CA HIS A 112 -14.37 -1.81 -9.13
C HIS A 112 -13.98 -0.40 -9.55
N GLY A 113 -12.98 -0.23 -10.42
CA GLY A 113 -12.56 1.07 -10.93
C GLY A 113 -12.10 2.05 -9.84
N ILE A 114 -11.59 1.53 -8.72
CA ILE A 114 -11.10 2.34 -7.60
C ILE A 114 -9.61 2.60 -7.79
N TYR A 115 -9.19 3.87 -7.76
CA TYR A 115 -7.77 4.17 -7.76
C TYR A 115 -7.11 3.68 -6.47
N VAL A 116 -6.22 2.71 -6.61
CA VAL A 116 -5.44 2.18 -5.50
C VAL A 116 -4.02 2.75 -5.57
N VAL A 117 -3.61 3.41 -4.50
CA VAL A 117 -2.21 3.75 -4.24
C VAL A 117 -1.61 2.59 -3.45
N TYR A 118 -0.61 1.91 -4.00
CA TYR A 118 -0.09 0.67 -3.43
C TYR A 118 1.38 0.83 -3.01
N ALA A 119 1.67 0.53 -1.76
CA ALA A 119 3.03 0.38 -1.25
C ALA A 119 3.19 -0.96 -0.55
N ASN A 120 4.13 -1.78 -1.00
CA ASN A 120 4.55 -2.97 -0.29
C ASN A 120 5.83 -2.69 0.53
N LEU A 121 5.71 -2.84 1.85
CA LEU A 121 6.79 -2.66 2.81
C LEU A 121 7.60 -3.93 3.09
N ALA A 122 7.34 -5.03 2.37
CA ALA A 122 8.06 -6.29 2.47
C ALA A 122 9.58 -6.11 2.52
N HIS A 123 10.28 -6.83 3.38
CA HIS A 123 11.74 -6.82 3.49
C HIS A 123 12.46 -6.81 2.12
N LYS A 124 13.61 -6.12 2.02
CA LYS A 124 14.36 -5.90 0.75
C LYS A 124 14.71 -7.19 0.00
N HIS A 125 14.86 -8.29 0.74
CA HIS A 125 15.19 -9.62 0.21
C HIS A 125 14.00 -10.58 0.21
N SER A 126 12.79 -10.09 0.51
CA SER A 126 11.57 -10.87 0.47
C SER A 126 11.23 -11.28 -0.96
N ASN A 127 10.65 -12.47 -1.10
CA ASN A 127 10.04 -12.96 -2.34
C ASN A 127 8.55 -12.58 -2.45
N ALA A 128 8.08 -11.65 -1.61
CA ALA A 128 6.70 -11.15 -1.65
C ALA A 128 6.32 -10.65 -3.05
N TYR A 129 5.06 -10.87 -3.41
CA TYR A 129 4.47 -10.39 -4.65
C TYR A 129 3.13 -9.67 -4.39
N PRO A 130 2.89 -8.47 -4.96
CA PRO A 130 3.83 -7.61 -5.69
C PRO A 130 5.11 -7.31 -4.89
N ARG A 131 6.20 -6.97 -5.57
CA ARG A 131 7.51 -6.76 -4.92
C ARG A 131 7.51 -5.55 -3.99
N ARG A 132 8.51 -5.47 -3.10
CA ARG A 132 8.80 -4.27 -2.29
C ARG A 132 8.79 -3.02 -3.18
N SER A 133 7.97 -2.05 -2.81
CA SER A 133 7.83 -0.80 -3.57
C SER A 133 9.05 0.09 -3.39
N LYS A 134 9.37 0.90 -4.42
CA LYS A 134 10.48 1.85 -4.36
C LYS A 134 10.41 2.85 -3.22
N ILE A 135 9.20 3.25 -2.84
CA ILE A 135 8.99 4.17 -1.74
C ILE A 135 9.40 3.54 -0.39
N ALA A 136 9.29 2.22 -0.25
CA ALA A 136 9.70 1.52 0.95
C ALA A 136 11.22 1.58 1.15
N ASP A 137 12.02 1.70 0.09
CA ASP A 137 13.48 1.90 0.19
C ASP A 137 13.86 3.28 0.78
N ARG A 138 12.92 4.23 0.79
CA ARG A 138 13.08 5.56 1.39
C ARG A 138 12.36 5.72 2.72
N PHE A 139 11.72 4.65 3.20
CA PHE A 139 10.99 4.68 4.45
C PHE A 139 11.94 5.00 5.61
N PRO A 140 11.64 6.03 6.45
CA PRO A 140 12.51 6.36 7.57
C PRO A 140 12.53 5.20 8.57
N LYS A 141 13.71 4.63 8.83
CA LYS A 141 13.87 3.52 9.79
C LYS A 141 14.01 4.01 11.23
N ASP A 142 14.72 5.12 11.41
CA ASP A 142 14.98 5.74 12.71
C ASP A 142 14.42 7.16 12.66
N GLY A 143 13.20 7.33 13.16
CA GLY A 143 12.42 8.55 12.95
C GLY A 143 11.74 9.04 14.20
N TYR A 144 11.91 10.34 14.48
CA TYR A 144 10.93 11.06 15.30
C TYR A 144 9.56 10.99 14.62
N ARG A 145 8.49 10.83 15.40
CA ARG A 145 7.11 10.74 14.91
C ARG A 145 6.75 11.79 13.86
N TRP A 146 7.18 13.04 14.05
CA TRP A 146 6.88 14.13 13.11
C TRP A 146 7.51 13.93 11.71
N LYS A 147 8.69 13.28 11.61
CA LYS A 147 9.32 12.96 10.33
C LYS A 147 8.57 11.86 9.59
N LEU A 148 8.08 10.87 10.34
CA LEU A 148 7.27 9.78 9.81
C LEU A 148 5.92 10.30 9.31
N GLU A 149 5.27 11.16 10.10
CA GLU A 149 4.04 11.84 9.69
C GLU A 149 4.25 12.69 8.43
N GLN A 150 5.32 13.50 8.39
CA GLN A 150 5.70 14.26 7.19
C GLN A 150 5.93 13.37 5.97
N PHE A 151 6.60 12.22 6.13
CA PHE A 151 6.82 11.27 5.04
C PHE A 151 5.49 10.78 4.46
N TRP A 152 4.58 10.34 5.34
CA TRP A 152 3.27 9.83 4.94
C TRP A 152 2.36 10.92 4.35
N GLU A 153 2.37 12.14 4.90
CA GLU A 153 1.67 13.29 4.31
C GLU A 153 2.16 13.55 2.88
N CYS A 154 3.48 13.62 2.68
CA CYS A 154 4.06 13.82 1.35
C CYS A 154 3.72 12.69 0.38
N TYR A 155 3.72 11.44 0.87
CA TYR A 155 3.32 10.27 0.08
C TYR A 155 1.86 10.36 -0.35
N ILE A 156 0.93 10.63 0.58
CA ILE A 156 -0.51 10.76 0.31
C ILE A 156 -0.77 11.92 -0.68
N VAL A 157 -0.21 13.10 -0.42
CA VAL A 157 -0.35 14.30 -1.27
C VAL A 157 0.14 14.03 -2.70
N THR A 158 1.31 13.42 -2.84
CA THR A 158 1.86 13.08 -4.17
C THR A 158 0.98 12.06 -4.88
N SER A 159 0.46 11.08 -4.15
CA SER A 159 -0.41 10.04 -4.71
C SER A 159 -1.74 10.58 -5.21
N LEU A 160 -2.36 11.49 -4.44
CA LEU A 160 -3.59 12.16 -4.85
C LEU A 160 -3.38 13.03 -6.10
N ALA A 161 -2.24 13.72 -6.19
CA ALA A 161 -1.86 14.48 -7.38
C ALA A 161 -1.66 13.58 -8.61
N ASP A 162 -0.97 12.44 -8.45
CA ASP A 162 -0.76 11.47 -9.50
C ASP A 162 -2.08 10.84 -9.97
N ILE A 163 -3.02 10.54 -9.07
CA ILE A 163 -4.35 10.04 -9.43
C ILE A 163 -5.12 11.06 -10.27
N GLU A 164 -5.13 12.33 -9.87
CA GLU A 164 -5.82 13.37 -10.62
C GLU A 164 -5.20 13.58 -12.01
N ALA A 165 -3.87 13.52 -12.07
CA ALA A 165 -3.16 13.55 -13.33
C ALA A 165 -3.42 12.29 -14.19
N CYS A 166 -3.58 11.10 -13.59
CA CYS A 166 -3.98 9.87 -14.28
C CYS A 166 -5.36 9.99 -14.92
N ARG A 167 -6.35 10.52 -14.18
CA ARG A 167 -7.70 10.79 -14.73
C ARG A 167 -7.63 11.69 -15.95
N THR A 168 -6.90 12.81 -15.84
CA THR A 168 -6.71 13.76 -16.95
C THR A 168 -5.96 13.11 -18.13
N ALA A 169 -4.98 12.25 -17.84
CA ALA A 169 -4.19 11.55 -18.84
C ALA A 169 -4.90 10.33 -19.43
N GLY A 170 -6.10 9.94 -18.95
CA GLY A 170 -6.79 8.73 -19.41
C GLY A 170 -6.10 7.42 -19.01
N ILE A 171 -5.34 7.42 -17.92
CA ILE A 171 -4.82 6.20 -17.30
C ILE A 171 -5.92 5.64 -16.41
N THR A 172 -6.30 4.38 -16.60
CA THR A 172 -7.35 3.74 -15.79
C THR A 172 -6.82 3.39 -14.40
N PRO A 173 -7.68 3.16 -13.40
CA PRO A 173 -7.28 2.64 -12.08
C PRO A 173 -6.43 1.37 -12.18
N ALA A 174 -6.79 0.44 -13.06
CA ALA A 174 -5.99 -0.75 -13.35
C ALA A 174 -4.60 -0.40 -13.88
N GLY A 175 -4.53 0.52 -14.86
CA GLY A 175 -3.26 1.02 -15.39
C GLY A 175 -2.40 1.68 -14.32
N PHE A 176 -3.00 2.49 -13.45
CA PHE A 176 -2.30 3.13 -12.33
C PHE A 176 -1.78 2.11 -11.30
N TYR A 177 -2.55 1.07 -10.99
CA TYR A 177 -2.08 -0.02 -10.14
C TYR A 177 -0.91 -0.77 -10.78
N ASN A 178 -0.98 -1.03 -12.09
CA ASN A 178 0.09 -1.68 -12.85
C ASN A 178 1.39 -0.87 -12.81
N LEU A 179 1.33 0.45 -12.99
CA LEU A 179 2.50 1.34 -12.86
C LEU A 179 3.24 1.16 -11.51
N GLN A 180 2.49 0.90 -10.44
CA GLN A 180 3.04 0.78 -9.08
C GLN A 180 3.58 -0.62 -8.75
N THR A 181 3.16 -1.65 -9.49
CA THR A 181 3.35 -3.06 -9.09
C THR A 181 4.12 -3.90 -10.11
N LYS A 182 3.93 -3.67 -11.41
CA LYS A 182 4.58 -4.46 -12.47
C LYS A 182 6.03 -4.04 -12.70
N ARG A 183 6.86 -5.02 -13.06
CA ARG A 183 8.29 -4.82 -13.29
C ARG A 183 8.66 -3.84 -14.43
N PRO A 184 7.97 -3.82 -15.59
CA PRO A 184 8.30 -2.88 -16.67
C PRO A 184 8.26 -1.41 -16.23
N TYR A 185 7.43 -1.07 -15.24
CA TYR A 185 7.21 0.29 -14.77
C TYR A 185 8.07 0.70 -13.58
N TYR A 186 9.19 0.00 -13.35
CA TYR A 186 10.08 0.31 -12.22
C TYR A 186 10.65 1.74 -12.25
N SER A 187 10.85 2.28 -13.46
CA SER A 187 11.25 3.68 -13.69
C SER A 187 10.18 4.64 -13.20
N TYR A 188 8.89 4.38 -13.45
CA TYR A 188 7.79 5.16 -12.87
C TYR A 188 7.84 5.13 -11.34
N GLN A 189 8.01 3.95 -10.73
CA GLN A 189 8.06 3.80 -9.27
C GLN A 189 9.20 4.62 -8.65
N LYS A 190 10.35 4.68 -9.33
CA LYS A 190 11.49 5.52 -8.94
C LYS A 190 11.16 7.00 -9.09
N GLU A 191 10.59 7.43 -10.22
CA GLU A 191 10.18 8.82 -10.45
C GLU A 191 9.14 9.28 -9.42
N PHE A 192 8.15 8.43 -9.10
CA PHE A 192 7.17 8.68 -8.05
C PHE A 192 7.85 8.88 -6.69
N THR A 193 8.79 7.98 -6.35
CA THR A 193 9.57 8.10 -5.11
C THR A 193 10.36 9.40 -5.06
N ASP A 194 11.00 9.80 -6.16
CA ASP A 194 11.76 11.05 -6.24
C ASP A 194 10.84 12.28 -6.10
N ARG A 195 9.59 12.23 -6.60
CA ARG A 195 8.58 13.28 -6.37
C ARG A 195 8.21 13.38 -4.88
N VAL A 196 7.96 12.25 -4.20
CA VAL A 196 7.67 12.23 -2.76
C VAL A 196 8.85 12.81 -1.97
N MET A 197 10.09 12.39 -2.26
CA MET A 197 11.27 12.90 -1.56
C MET A 197 11.55 14.38 -1.87
N SER A 198 11.25 14.84 -3.09
CA SER A 198 11.31 16.26 -3.44
C SER A 198 10.33 17.08 -2.60
N LEU A 199 9.11 16.58 -2.40
CA LEU A 199 8.11 17.23 -1.55
C LEU A 199 8.54 17.26 -0.08
N ILE A 200 9.09 16.17 0.44
CA ILE A 200 9.64 16.10 1.81
C ILE A 200 10.69 17.19 2.04
N LYS A 201 11.59 17.43 1.08
CA LYS A 201 12.65 18.46 1.19
C LYS A 201 12.10 19.88 1.32
N ILE A 202 11.01 20.19 0.64
CA ILE A 202 10.39 21.53 0.69
C ILE A 202 9.36 21.66 1.81
N TRP A 203 8.86 20.55 2.36
CA TRP A 203 7.81 20.57 3.38
C TRP A 203 8.12 21.44 4.62
N PRO A 204 9.37 21.52 5.15
CA PRO A 204 9.69 22.39 6.27
C PRO A 204 9.37 23.87 6.03
N SER A 205 9.49 24.36 4.78
CA SER A 205 9.17 25.76 4.43
C SER A 205 7.67 26.05 4.39
N LEU A 206 6.85 24.99 4.46
CA LEU A 206 5.40 25.08 4.49
C LEU A 206 4.86 25.26 5.90
N TYR A 207 5.68 25.06 6.94
CA TYR A 207 5.28 25.32 8.31
C TYR A 207 4.94 26.80 8.49
N GLY A 208 3.75 27.04 9.04
CA GLY A 208 3.11 28.32 9.26
C GLY A 208 1.80 28.08 10.01
N SER A 209 0.92 29.08 10.11
CA SER A 209 -0.41 28.85 10.70
C SER A 209 -1.16 27.73 9.97
N LYS A 210 -2.06 27.00 10.65
CA LYS A 210 -2.82 25.87 10.08
C LYS A 210 -3.55 26.24 8.79
N PHE A 211 -4.14 27.44 8.74
CA PHE A 211 -4.82 27.96 7.55
C PHE A 211 -3.83 28.22 6.40
N THR A 212 -2.68 28.81 6.71
CA THR A 212 -1.62 29.03 5.72
C THR A 212 -1.07 27.71 5.16
N ARG A 213 -0.99 26.65 5.99
CA ARG A 213 -0.51 25.33 5.57
C ARG A 213 -1.43 24.69 4.53
N GLN A 214 -2.75 24.71 4.74
CA GLN A 214 -3.70 24.14 3.77
C GLN A 214 -3.63 24.84 2.41
N ALA A 215 -3.65 26.18 2.40
CA ALA A 215 -3.52 26.95 1.17
C ALA A 215 -2.20 26.66 0.44
N LYS A 216 -1.08 26.59 1.18
CA LYS A 216 0.24 26.24 0.61
C LYS A 216 0.27 24.82 0.05
N VAL A 217 -0.30 23.83 0.76
CA VAL A 217 -0.40 22.45 0.29
C VAL A 217 -1.24 22.39 -0.98
N GLN A 218 -2.33 23.15 -1.06
CA GLN A 218 -3.18 23.21 -2.25
C GLN A 218 -2.45 23.78 -3.47
N VAL A 219 -1.70 24.87 -3.30
CA VAL A 219 -0.87 25.44 -4.38
C VAL A 219 0.16 24.42 -4.88
N ILE A 220 0.78 23.68 -3.95
CA ILE A 220 1.75 22.64 -4.30
C ILE A 220 1.08 21.47 -5.02
N LEU A 221 -0.09 21.02 -4.53
CA LEU A 221 -0.87 19.99 -5.20
C LEU A 221 -1.16 20.38 -6.65
N SER A 222 -1.68 21.58 -6.89
CA SER A 222 -1.96 22.05 -8.25
C SER A 222 -0.71 22.07 -9.13
N SER A 223 0.41 22.62 -8.64
CA SER A 223 1.68 22.62 -9.37
C SER A 223 2.21 21.22 -9.67
N ARG A 224 2.05 20.29 -8.72
CA ARG A 224 2.48 18.89 -8.86
C ARG A 224 1.58 18.11 -9.82
N VAL A 225 0.28 18.37 -9.82
CA VAL A 225 -0.67 17.79 -10.78
C VAL A 225 -0.24 18.14 -12.21
N ASP A 226 0.11 19.39 -12.49
CA ASP A 226 0.54 19.78 -13.85
C ASP A 226 1.85 19.12 -14.27
N HIS A 227 2.82 19.04 -13.35
CA HIS A 227 4.05 18.29 -13.59
C HIS A 227 3.79 16.79 -13.81
N ALA A 228 2.93 16.18 -12.99
CA ALA A 228 2.55 14.77 -13.09
C ALA A 228 1.80 14.48 -14.39
N LYS A 229 0.92 15.38 -14.86
CA LYS A 229 0.21 15.23 -16.15
C LYS A 229 1.18 15.05 -17.31
N ALA A 230 2.22 15.88 -17.39
CA ALA A 230 3.19 15.79 -18.48
C ALA A 230 3.92 14.43 -18.47
N LEU A 231 4.33 13.98 -17.29
CA LEU A 231 5.03 12.70 -17.09
C LEU A 231 4.12 11.49 -17.35
N LEU A 232 2.87 11.54 -16.89
CA LEU A 232 1.91 10.44 -17.00
C LEU A 232 1.39 10.26 -18.44
N ARG A 233 1.39 11.30 -19.29
CA ARG A 233 1.10 11.11 -20.73
C ARG A 233 2.06 10.12 -21.39
N ARG A 234 3.35 10.15 -21.04
CA ARG A 234 4.33 9.18 -21.53
C ARG A 234 4.00 7.77 -21.02
N TRP A 235 3.71 7.64 -19.73
CA TRP A 235 3.37 6.35 -19.11
C TRP A 235 2.06 5.77 -19.64
N ARG A 236 1.09 6.60 -20.00
CA ARG A 236 -0.16 6.17 -20.67
C ARG A 236 0.14 5.43 -21.98
N LEU A 237 0.98 6.00 -22.83
CA LEU A 237 1.38 5.37 -24.10
C LEU A 237 2.10 4.03 -23.87
N GLU A 238 2.95 3.96 -22.85
CA GLU A 238 3.66 2.73 -22.50
C GLU A 238 2.72 1.66 -21.93
N LEU A 239 1.74 2.04 -21.11
CA LEU A 239 0.68 1.15 -20.65
C LEU A 239 -0.17 0.63 -21.82
N GLU A 240 -0.56 1.50 -22.75
CA GLU A 240 -1.32 1.12 -23.95
C GLU A 240 -0.52 0.16 -24.84
N SER A 241 0.77 0.44 -25.06
CA SER A 241 1.67 -0.43 -25.84
C SER A 241 1.83 -1.83 -25.22
N ASN A 242 1.73 -1.95 -23.90
CA ASN A 242 1.86 -3.22 -23.18
C ASN A 242 0.50 -3.91 -22.93
N GLY A 243 -0.63 -3.27 -23.30
CA GLY A 243 -1.96 -3.78 -22.98
C GLY A 243 -2.36 -3.66 -21.50
N ASP A 244 -1.67 -2.82 -20.74
CA ASP A 244 -1.78 -2.70 -19.28
C ASP A 244 -2.70 -1.54 -18.83
N ASN A 245 -3.24 -0.75 -19.76
CA ASN A 245 -4.23 0.32 -19.49
C ASN A 245 -5.68 -0.16 -19.74
N CYS A 246 -6.05 -1.33 -19.20
CA CYS A 246 -7.34 -1.95 -19.50
C CYS A 246 -8.52 -1.03 -19.14
N SER A 247 -9.55 -1.00 -19.99
CA SER A 247 -10.81 -0.32 -19.71
C SER A 247 -11.56 -0.99 -18.56
N ILE A 248 -12.26 -0.20 -17.76
CA ILE A 248 -13.10 -0.74 -16.68
C ILE A 248 -14.42 -1.21 -17.31
N PRO A 249 -14.87 -2.45 -17.05
CA PRO A 249 -16.16 -2.93 -17.53
C PRO A 249 -17.30 -2.06 -16.97
N GLY A 250 -18.03 -1.37 -17.86
CA GLY A 250 -19.39 -0.84 -17.65
C GLY A 250 -19.71 -0.22 -16.29
N PHE A 251 -18.78 0.53 -15.69
CA PHE A 251 -18.94 1.00 -14.32
C PHE A 251 -20.11 2.00 -14.20
N GLN A 252 -21.20 1.57 -13.54
CA GLN A 252 -22.36 2.42 -13.26
C GLN A 252 -22.06 3.30 -12.03
N GLY A 253 -21.73 4.57 -12.28
CA GLY A 253 -21.36 5.55 -11.26
C GLY A 253 -22.55 6.04 -10.43
N GLY A 254 -23.06 5.20 -9.52
CA GLY A 254 -24.13 5.55 -8.58
C GLY A 254 -23.68 5.86 -7.15
N ASP A 255 -22.61 5.22 -6.67
CA ASP A 255 -22.21 5.30 -5.26
C ASP A 255 -21.04 6.25 -5.00
N THR A 256 -21.06 6.91 -3.84
CA THR A 256 -19.97 7.74 -3.31
C THR A 256 -18.77 6.86 -2.96
N LYS A 257 -17.87 6.68 -3.94
CA LYS A 257 -16.62 5.96 -3.77
C LYS A 257 -15.53 6.88 -3.20
N PRO A 258 -14.62 6.36 -2.35
CA PRO A 258 -13.42 7.12 -2.00
C PRO A 258 -12.62 7.37 -3.28
N LYS A 259 -12.04 8.56 -3.39
CA LYS A 259 -11.21 8.93 -4.54
C LYS A 259 -9.99 8.05 -4.71
N ALA A 260 -9.45 7.58 -3.58
CA ALA A 260 -8.23 6.82 -3.51
C ALA A 260 -8.27 5.90 -2.29
N LEU A 261 -7.82 4.66 -2.49
CA LEU A 261 -7.44 3.77 -1.40
C LEU A 261 -5.92 3.80 -1.25
N ILE A 262 -5.43 4.11 -0.05
CA ILE A 262 -3.99 4.07 0.28
C ILE A 262 -3.70 2.71 0.91
N CYS A 263 -3.27 1.77 0.07
CA CYS A 263 -3.02 0.38 0.44
C CYS A 263 -1.55 0.16 0.84
N ILE A 264 -1.34 -0.18 2.11
CA ILE A 264 -0.02 -0.57 2.64
C ILE A 264 0.00 -2.08 2.83
N ASN A 265 0.78 -2.77 2.00
CA ASN A 265 1.04 -4.20 2.13
C ASN A 265 2.25 -4.49 3.02
N GLU A 266 2.23 -5.65 3.67
CA GLU A 266 3.13 -6.01 4.76
C GLU A 266 3.09 -4.95 5.86
N ALA A 267 1.89 -4.53 6.24
CA ALA A 267 1.70 -3.45 7.21
C ALA A 267 2.17 -3.79 8.63
N HIS A 268 2.53 -5.05 8.90
CA HIS A 268 3.22 -5.43 10.14
C HIS A 268 4.54 -4.66 10.34
N GLU A 269 5.19 -4.23 9.25
CA GLU A 269 6.38 -3.36 9.25
C GLU A 269 6.09 -1.94 9.81
N LEU A 270 4.81 -1.56 9.98
CA LEU A 270 4.43 -0.31 10.66
C LEU A 270 4.40 -0.46 12.19
N PHE A 271 4.42 -1.68 12.70
CA PHE A 271 4.26 -2.00 14.12
C PHE A 271 5.57 -2.56 14.68
N ASP A 272 6.57 -1.69 14.79
CA ASP A 272 7.82 -1.99 15.49
C ASP A 272 7.54 -2.39 16.96
N ASN A 273 8.35 -3.30 17.50
CA ASN A 273 8.06 -4.09 18.70
C ASN A 273 7.67 -3.32 19.97
N ASP A 274 8.02 -2.03 20.12
CA ASP A 274 7.80 -1.33 21.41
C ASP A 274 7.05 0.01 21.32
N SER A 275 6.87 0.62 20.15
CA SER A 275 6.35 2.01 20.07
C SER A 275 5.45 2.35 18.90
N SER A 276 5.35 1.49 17.87
CA SER A 276 4.48 1.68 16.71
C SER A 276 4.54 3.09 16.08
N PHE A 277 5.71 3.78 16.16
CA PHE A 277 5.83 5.16 15.67
C PHE A 277 5.50 5.29 14.19
N ASN A 278 5.83 4.28 13.39
CA ASN A 278 5.53 4.21 11.96
C ASN A 278 4.02 4.24 11.71
N PHE A 279 3.28 3.39 12.41
CA PHE A 279 1.82 3.38 12.39
C PHE A 279 1.22 4.70 12.89
N HIS A 280 1.74 5.28 13.98
CA HIS A 280 1.28 6.58 14.48
C HIS A 280 1.50 7.71 13.47
N GLY A 281 2.64 7.70 12.76
CA GLY A 281 2.93 8.65 11.69
C GLY A 281 1.94 8.52 10.53
N PHE A 282 1.66 7.29 10.08
CA PHE A 282 0.67 7.00 9.05
C PHE A 282 -0.74 7.46 9.48
N ARG A 283 -1.16 7.08 10.69
CA ARG A 283 -2.46 7.45 11.26
C ARG A 283 -2.62 8.96 11.37
N GLY A 284 -1.58 9.66 11.83
CA GLY A 284 -1.56 11.12 11.91
C GLY A 284 -1.75 11.75 10.53
N ALA A 285 -0.94 11.32 9.56
CA ALA A 285 -1.00 11.83 8.20
C ALA A 285 -2.37 11.61 7.54
N ILE A 286 -2.93 10.40 7.62
CA ILE A 286 -4.19 10.09 6.95
C ILE A 286 -5.38 10.81 7.60
N ARG A 287 -5.36 11.01 8.92
CA ARG A 287 -6.36 11.81 9.64
C ARG A 287 -6.31 13.29 9.25
N GLN A 288 -5.12 13.85 9.00
CA GLN A 288 -4.98 15.25 8.61
C GLN A 288 -5.48 15.55 7.19
N HIS A 289 -5.46 14.54 6.32
CA HIS A 289 -5.92 14.64 4.94
C HIS A 289 -7.40 14.29 4.75
N ASP A 290 -8.10 14.00 5.85
CA ASP A 290 -9.55 14.07 5.94
C ASP A 290 -9.95 15.54 6.16
N LEU A 291 -9.90 16.33 5.09
CA LEU A 291 -10.12 17.77 5.15
C LEU A 291 -11.61 18.09 5.37
N PRO A 292 -11.94 19.19 6.09
CA PRO A 292 -13.33 19.62 6.28
C PRO A 292 -14.01 19.87 4.93
N ARG A 293 -15.28 19.46 4.80
CA ARG A 293 -16.16 19.58 3.61
C ARG A 293 -16.36 21.01 3.06
N ASP A 294 -15.76 22.04 3.68
CA ASP A 294 -16.20 23.43 3.55
C ASP A 294 -15.26 24.37 2.76
N LEU A 295 -14.23 23.86 2.07
CA LEU A 295 -13.26 24.72 1.36
C LEU A 295 -13.10 24.36 -0.13
N SER A 296 -13.84 25.10 -0.95
CA SER A 296 -13.70 25.33 -2.41
C SER A 296 -14.19 24.26 -3.39
N SER A 297 -14.80 24.75 -4.46
CA SER A 297 -15.44 24.04 -5.59
C SER A 297 -14.47 23.51 -6.66
N THR A 298 -13.17 23.68 -6.48
CA THR A 298 -12.16 23.33 -7.50
C THR A 298 -11.32 22.10 -7.15
N VAL A 299 -11.48 21.56 -5.94
CA VAL A 299 -10.75 20.38 -5.46
C VAL A 299 -11.78 19.46 -4.81
N PRO A 300 -12.13 18.31 -5.42
CA PRO A 300 -13.27 17.55 -4.94
C PRO A 300 -12.98 16.97 -3.53
N GLN A 301 -14.01 16.87 -2.71
CA GLN A 301 -13.92 16.87 -1.25
C GLN A 301 -13.84 15.48 -0.60
N ASP A 302 -13.64 14.42 -1.39
CA ASP A 302 -13.57 13.05 -0.87
C ASP A 302 -12.14 12.69 -0.50
N GLY A 303 -11.91 12.42 0.80
CA GLY A 303 -10.60 12.09 1.37
C GLY A 303 -9.99 10.78 0.85
N ALA A 304 -8.73 10.54 1.23
CA ALA A 304 -8.06 9.26 1.03
C ALA A 304 -8.44 8.30 2.16
N PHE A 305 -8.78 7.05 1.84
CA PHE A 305 -9.07 6.03 2.85
C PHE A 305 -7.91 5.02 2.93
N GLY A 306 -7.42 4.77 4.14
CA GLY A 306 -6.29 3.87 4.36
C GLY A 306 -6.70 2.40 4.37
N VAL A 307 -5.86 1.54 3.82
CA VAL A 307 -6.04 0.09 3.87
C VAL A 307 -4.73 -0.56 4.30
N LEU A 308 -4.72 -1.17 5.48
CA LEU A 308 -3.58 -1.93 5.98
C LEU A 308 -3.77 -3.41 5.66
N ILE A 309 -2.79 -4.04 5.04
CA ILE A 309 -2.89 -5.44 4.62
C ILE A 309 -1.92 -6.27 5.47
N GLY A 310 -2.48 -7.25 6.19
CA GLY A 310 -1.77 -8.07 7.18
C GLY A 310 -2.09 -9.56 7.08
N THR A 311 -1.30 -10.37 7.77
CA THR A 311 -1.46 -11.83 7.80
C THR A 311 -2.32 -12.31 8.97
N ASP A 312 -2.40 -11.54 10.06
CA ASP A 312 -3.03 -11.96 11.30
C ASP A 312 -3.66 -10.80 12.09
N TYR A 313 -4.39 -11.18 13.14
CA TYR A 313 -5.07 -10.27 14.06
C TYR A 313 -4.09 -9.54 15.01
N SER A 314 -2.81 -9.92 15.07
CA SER A 314 -1.86 -9.25 15.97
C SER A 314 -1.65 -7.79 15.59
N MET A 315 -1.81 -7.45 14.30
CA MET A 315 -1.82 -6.06 13.85
C MET A 315 -2.97 -5.26 14.45
N GLU A 316 -4.15 -5.86 14.61
CA GLU A 316 -5.31 -5.18 15.20
C GLU A 316 -5.12 -4.98 16.71
N GLU A 317 -4.58 -5.98 17.41
CA GLU A 317 -4.24 -5.86 18.83
C GLU A 317 -3.21 -4.75 19.06
N ARG A 318 -2.15 -4.70 18.23
CA ARG A 318 -1.13 -3.65 18.26
C ARG A 318 -1.71 -2.29 17.90
N ALA A 319 -2.56 -2.20 16.89
CA ALA A 319 -3.22 -0.96 16.51
C ALA A 319 -4.13 -0.44 17.62
N THR A 320 -4.89 -1.34 18.28
CA THR A 320 -5.75 -1.02 19.43
C THR A 320 -4.92 -0.50 20.60
N ALA A 321 -3.82 -1.19 20.94
CA ALA A 321 -2.88 -0.74 21.96
C ALA A 321 -2.29 0.65 21.63
N ALA A 322 -1.99 0.92 20.36
CA ALA A 322 -1.45 2.20 19.90
C ALA A 322 -2.49 3.35 19.87
N ILE A 323 -3.79 3.10 19.97
CA ILE A 323 -4.80 4.16 19.86
C ILE A 323 -5.25 4.69 21.23
N GLY A 324 -5.17 3.84 22.25
CA GLY A 324 -5.75 4.14 23.56
C GLY A 324 -7.27 3.93 23.57
N VAL A 325 -7.88 4.08 24.74
CA VAL A 325 -9.24 3.57 25.04
C VAL A 325 -10.37 4.40 24.42
N GLU A 326 -10.11 5.61 23.93
CA GLU A 326 -11.16 6.58 23.59
C GLU A 326 -11.66 6.54 22.14
N LYS A 327 -10.97 5.84 21.23
CA LYS A 327 -11.31 5.82 19.80
C LYS A 327 -11.48 4.40 19.29
N LYS A 328 -12.46 4.20 18.40
CA LYS A 328 -12.72 2.90 17.77
C LYS A 328 -11.87 2.70 16.52
N LEU A 329 -11.58 1.42 16.26
CA LEU A 329 -11.13 0.94 14.97
C LEU A 329 -12.27 0.29 14.20
N PHE A 330 -12.20 0.37 12.88
CA PHE A 330 -13.05 -0.48 12.05
C PHE A 330 -12.63 -1.93 12.24
N PRO A 331 -13.60 -2.86 12.42
CA PRO A 331 -13.29 -4.28 12.47
C PRO A 331 -12.57 -4.74 11.19
N PRO A 332 -11.59 -5.64 11.28
CA PRO A 332 -10.84 -6.07 10.12
C PRO A 332 -11.75 -6.82 9.14
N ILE A 333 -11.46 -6.62 7.86
CA ILE A 333 -12.10 -7.34 6.77
C ILE A 333 -11.33 -8.65 6.60
N ALA A 334 -11.91 -9.75 7.06
CA ALA A 334 -11.32 -11.08 6.92
C ALA A 334 -11.61 -11.65 5.52
N ILE A 335 -10.56 -12.08 4.82
CA ILE A 335 -10.70 -12.81 3.56
C ILE A 335 -10.76 -14.30 3.87
N PRO A 336 -11.84 -15.02 3.53
CA PRO A 336 -11.94 -16.44 3.78
C PRO A 336 -10.89 -17.21 2.97
N THR A 337 -10.38 -18.28 3.56
CA THR A 337 -9.48 -19.20 2.87
C THR A 337 -10.32 -20.04 1.91
N ILE A 338 -10.05 -19.95 0.60
CA ILE A 338 -10.69 -20.79 -0.43
C ILE A 338 -9.96 -22.12 -0.52
#